data_AF-A0A968G0F8-F1
#
_entry.id   AF-A0A968G0F8-F1
#
_cell.length_a   1.000
_cell.length_b   1.000
_cell.length_c   1.000
_cell.angle_alpha   90.00
_cell.angle_beta   90.00
_cell.angle_gamma   90.00
#
_symmetry.space_group_name_H-M   'P 1'
#
loop_
_entity.id
_entity.type
_entity.pdbx_description
1 polymer ?
#
loop_
_entity_poly.entity_id
_entity_poly.type
_entity_poly.pdbx_seq_one_letter_code
_entity_poly.pdbx_strand_id
1 'polypeptide(L)' 'YSPQWKKAAKLFKKGCDVGSDKACFNLGSLKYREGRQSSAIKYYKKACDLGNQVGCQNHQELIE' A
#
# COMPACT_ATOMS: atom_id res chain seq x y z
N TYR A 1 -8.12 14.66 -6.00
CA TYR A 1 -8.04 14.00 -4.68
C TYR A 1 -8.66 14.89 -3.62
N SER A 2 -9.72 14.42 -2.93
CA SER A 2 -10.41 15.20 -1.89
C SER A 2 -9.65 15.15 -0.55
N PRO A 3 -9.93 16.07 0.40
CA PRO A 3 -9.27 16.11 1.71
C PRO A 3 -9.37 14.80 2.51
N GLN A 4 -10.45 14.04 2.32
CA GLN A 4 -10.64 12.75 3.01
C GLN A 4 -9.58 11.71 2.62
N TRP A 5 -9.10 11.74 1.37
CA TRP A 5 -8.08 10.81 0.89
C TRP A 5 -6.72 11.05 1.53
N LYS A 6 -6.35 12.31 1.77
CA LYS A 6 -5.12 12.65 2.51
C LYS A 6 -5.19 12.18 3.97
N LYS A 7 -6.38 12.21 4.60
CA LYS A 7 -6.59 11.69 5.94
C LYS A 7 -6.51 10.16 5.98
N ALA A 8 -7.14 9.48 5.01
CA ALA A 8 -7.04 8.03 4.85
C ALA A 8 -5.59 7.58 4.65
N ALA A 9 -4.82 8.27 3.80
CA ALA A 9 -3.40 8.00 3.59
C ALA A 9 -2.59 8.01 4.90
N LYS A 10 -2.85 9.00 5.77
CA LYS A 10 -2.19 9.09 7.09
C LYS A 10 -2.57 7.94 8.01
N LEU A 11 -3.84 7.53 8.00
CA LEU A 11 -4.33 6.40 8.81
C LEU A 11 -3.74 5.08 8.32
N PHE A 12 -3.76 4.82 7.00
CA PHE A 12 -3.14 3.64 6.42
C PHE A 12 -1.63 3.60 6.66
N LYS A 13 -0.95 4.75 6.61
CA LYS A 13 0.46 4.83 6.98
C LYS A 13 0.68 4.38 8.42
N LYS A 14 -0.04 4.95 9.39
CA LYS A 14 0.07 4.53 10.79
C LYS A 14 -0.22 3.04 10.98
N GLY A 15 -1.28 2.52 10.34
CA GLY A 15 -1.61 1.10 10.37
C GLY A 15 -0.50 0.23 9.81
N CYS A 16 0.07 0.62 8.68
CA CYS A 16 1.18 -0.09 8.05
C CYS A 16 2.47 -0.04 8.89
N ASP A 17 2.71 1.08 9.58
CA ASP A 17 3.86 1.25 10.46
C ASP A 17 3.77 0.35 11.71
N VAL A 18 2.55 0.04 12.18
CA VAL A 18 2.32 -0.93 13.29
C VAL A 18 2.09 -2.37 12.82
N GLY A 19 2.36 -2.67 11.54
CA GLY A 19 2.33 -4.04 11.03
C GLY A 19 0.97 -4.54 10.52
N SER A 20 0.01 -3.65 10.26
CA SER A 20 -1.22 -4.04 9.58
C SER A 20 -0.98 -4.23 8.08
N ASP A 21 -1.05 -5.50 7.66
CA ASP A 21 -0.94 -5.97 6.29
C ASP A 21 -1.95 -5.26 5.35
N LYS A 22 -3.23 -5.18 5.77
CA LYS A 22 -4.31 -4.50 5.04
C LYS A 22 -4.07 -3.00 4.91
N ALA A 23 -3.51 -2.37 5.94
CA ALA A 23 -3.18 -0.94 5.89
C ALA A 23 -2.02 -0.67 4.92
N CYS A 24 -1.00 -1.53 4.90
CA CYS A 24 0.07 -1.45 3.91
C CYS A 24 -0.47 -1.64 2.48
N PHE A 25 -1.34 -2.63 2.26
CA PHE A 25 -1.96 -2.86 0.95
C PHE A 25 -2.75 -1.62 0.48
N ASN A 26 -3.64 -1.09 1.32
CA ASN A 26 -4.44 0.09 0.98
C ASN A 26 -3.60 1.34 0.71
N LEU A 27 -2.47 1.49 1.44
CA LEU A 27 -1.53 2.57 1.16
C LEU A 27 -0.81 2.38 -0.18
N GLY A 28 -0.45 1.14 -0.53
CA GLY A 28 0.08 0.77 -1.83
C GLY A 28 -0.88 1.12 -2.96
N SER A 29 -2.15 0.72 -2.84
CA SER A 29 -3.19 1.03 -3.83
C SER A 29 -3.45 2.52 -3.97
N LEU A 30 -3.37 3.27 -2.87
CA LEU A 30 -3.42 4.72 -2.93
C LEU A 30 -2.24 5.29 -3.73
N LYS A 31 -1.02 4.82 -3.46
CA LYS A 31 0.18 5.29 -4.19
C LYS A 31 0.14 4.91 -5.66
N TYR A 32 -0.42 3.76 -5.99
CA TYR A 32 -0.62 3.34 -7.37
C TYR A 32 -1.56 4.29 -8.12
N ARG A 33 -2.72 4.61 -7.52
CA ARG A 33 -3.69 5.57 -8.09
C ARG A 33 -3.16 7.01 -8.16
N GLU A 34 -2.14 7.36 -7.38
CA GLU A 34 -1.42 8.64 -7.49
C GLU A 34 -0.38 8.65 -8.62
N GLY A 35 -0.22 7.54 -9.37
CA GLY A 35 0.84 7.37 -10.38
C GLY A 35 2.23 7.14 -9.77
N ARG A 36 2.31 6.90 -8.45
CA ARG A 36 3.57 6.71 -7.71
C ARG A 36 3.90 5.23 -7.60
N GLN A 37 4.11 4.57 -8.74
CA GLN A 37 4.34 3.11 -8.82
C GLN A 37 5.47 2.63 -7.91
N SER A 38 6.64 3.30 -7.89
CA SER A 38 7.76 2.89 -7.01
C SER A 38 7.40 2.93 -5.52
N SER A 39 6.48 3.81 -5.11
CA SER A 39 5.97 3.83 -3.73
C SER A 39 4.95 2.72 -3.51
N ALA A 40 4.08 2.44 -4.49
CA ALA A 40 3.10 1.36 -4.43
C ALA A 40 3.78 -0.01 -4.24
N ILE A 41 4.77 -0.30 -5.08
CA ILE A 41 5.59 -1.52 -5.05
C ILE A 41 6.16 -1.75 -3.64
N LYS A 42 6.73 -0.72 -3.01
CA LYS A 42 7.28 -0.81 -1.65
C LYS A 42 6.23 -1.19 -0.60
N TYR A 43 5.03 -0.61 -0.68
CA TYR A 43 3.97 -0.89 0.28
C TYR A 43 3.29 -2.23 0.03
N TYR A 44 3.15 -2.65 -1.23
CA TYR A 44 2.66 -3.98 -1.58
C TYR A 44 3.64 -5.07 -1.14
N LYS A 45 4.95 -4.86 -1.33
CA LYS A 45 5.97 -5.74 -0.76
C LYS A 45 5.84 -5.84 0.76
N LYS A 46 5.74 -4.71 1.46
CA LYS A 46 5.57 -4.73 2.93
C LYS A 46 4.28 -5.44 3.36
N ALA A 47 3.18 -5.28 2.62
CA ALA A 47 1.95 -6.04 2.86
C ALA A 47 2.17 -7.54 2.65
N CYS A 48 2.90 -7.93 1.60
CA CYS A 48 3.28 -9.32 1.33
C CYS A 48 4.12 -9.92 2.45
N ASP A 49 5.15 -9.19 2.91
CA ASP A 49 6.03 -9.60 4.02
C ASP A 49 5.24 -9.81 5.34
N LEU A 50 4.07 -9.18 5.48
CA LEU A 50 3.14 -9.33 6.60
C LEU A 50 2.06 -10.40 6.36
N GLY A 51 2.13 -11.17 5.27
CA GLY A 51 1.23 -12.27 4.95
C GLY A 51 0.02 -11.90 4.07
N ASN A 52 -0.05 -10.69 3.53
CA ASN A 52 -1.13 -10.30 2.62
C ASN A 52 -0.88 -10.86 1.20
N GLN A 53 -1.57 -11.94 0.85
CA GLN A 53 -1.44 -12.56 -0.48
C GLN A 53 -1.79 -11.61 -1.63
N VAL A 54 -2.80 -10.73 -1.46
CA VAL A 54 -3.17 -9.74 -2.48
C VAL A 54 -2.04 -8.71 -2.66
N GLY A 55 -1.39 -8.32 -1.56
CA GLY A 55 -0.17 -7.52 -1.58
C GLY A 55 0.97 -8.19 -2.34
N CYS A 56 1.18 -9.50 -2.18
CA CYS A 56 2.18 -10.26 -2.93
C CYS A 56 1.90 -10.23 -4.44
N GLN A 57 0.65 -10.52 -4.84
CA GLN A 57 0.23 -10.51 -6.24
C GLN A 57 0.45 -9.13 -6.89
N ASN A 58 -0.01 -8.07 -6.23
CA ASN A 58 0.18 -6.69 -6.70
C ASN A 58 1.66 -6.28 -6.71
N HIS A 59 2.47 -6.80 -5.80
CA HIS A 59 3.90 -6.53 -5.82
C HIS A 59 4.55 -7.17 -7.05
N GLN A 60 4.22 -8.44 -7.33
CA GLN A 60 4.74 -9.20 -8.47
C GLN A 60 4.29 -8.59 -9.82
N GLU A 61 3.01 -8.27 -9.96
CA GLU A 61 2.44 -7.66 -11.18
C GLU A 61 3.13 -6.34 -11.55
N LEU A 62 3.58 -5.56 -10.56
CA LEU A 62 4.17 -4.24 -10.80
C LEU A 62 5.70 -4.24 -10.93
N ILE A 63 6.35 -5.39 -10.74
CA ILE A 63 7.80 -5.52 -10.95
C ILE A 63 8.17 -6.34 -12.19
N GLU A 64 7.16 -6.97 -12.82
CA GLU A 64 7.25 -7.59 -14.14
C GLU A 64 7.16 -6.53 -15.24
#